data_AF-A0A2E0KWK8-F1
#
_entry.id   AF-A0A2E0KWK8-F1
#
_cell.length_a   1.000
_cell.length_b   1.000
_cell.length_c   1.000
_cell.angle_alpha   90.00
_cell.angle_beta   90.00
_cell.angle_gamma   90.00
#
_symmetry.space_group_name_H-M   'P 1'
#
loop_
_entity.id
_entity.type
_entity.pdbx_description
1 polymer ?
#
loop_
_entity_poly.entity_id
_entity_poly.type
_entity_poly.pdbx_seq_one_letter_code
_entity_poly.pdbx_strand_id
1 'polypeptide(L)'
;MIELNTRYTLTPPAGAISFEGIRLISSWIGQQRGTSPEWQAANPGSERLYIPRLPDDWQWVWETSDGKLTTRVRKFYYKEYGLKCPPSFLTQVGNLGRDHTNDDTVYHFEFVNEFDWYPGDYGDSGSCYWGSNAEAREILADNGALAMLFYDNENAGIARAWVVPMDDYHIVFNGYGFAGHSTLIIARVMSFHLNVTYKSISLRNNGTSDGMLWINGGSGYVVGQSDLITGIRSYDFEWYTSMGSCNNCGDTIVGEDDLYHGPDDMPYCQYCFYELFDYCSQCGGTHWLEDLRTVDDEYYCDWCCNRHCVPCSKCGELVPTRRATEREGHHYCHEHS
;
A
#
# COMPACT_ATOMS: atom_id res chain seq x y z
N MET A 1 7.69 6.63 -20.75
CA MET A 1 6.39 5.93 -20.85
C MET A 1 6.68 4.46 -20.65
N ILE A 2 5.91 3.78 -19.80
CA ILE A 2 6.07 2.34 -19.57
C ILE A 2 5.27 1.62 -20.66
N GLU A 3 5.95 0.86 -21.52
CA GLU A 3 5.29 -0.08 -22.44
C GLU A 3 5.17 -1.44 -21.74
N LEU A 4 3.94 -1.96 -21.68
CA LEU A 4 3.64 -3.26 -21.08
C LEU A 4 4.15 -4.40 -21.96
N ASN A 5 4.46 -5.55 -21.35
CA ASN A 5 4.87 -6.78 -22.01
C ASN A 5 6.08 -6.60 -22.96
N THR A 6 6.92 -5.61 -22.67
CA THR A 6 8.11 -5.27 -23.44
C THR A 6 9.35 -5.54 -22.59
N ARG A 7 10.29 -6.31 -23.14
CA ARG A 7 11.54 -6.64 -22.47
C ARG A 7 12.54 -5.50 -22.60
N TYR A 8 12.89 -4.90 -21.48
CA TYR A 8 13.93 -3.87 -21.37
C TYR A 8 15.26 -4.50 -20.97
N THR A 9 16.34 -3.91 -21.48
CA THR A 9 17.71 -4.17 -21.06
C THR A 9 18.29 -2.87 -20.56
N LEU A 10 18.76 -2.85 -19.31
CA LEU A 10 19.37 -1.68 -18.70
C LEU A 10 20.75 -2.04 -18.14
N THR A 11 21.76 -1.35 -18.63
CA THR A 11 23.03 -1.22 -17.93
C THR A 11 22.97 0.09 -17.14
N PRO A 12 23.03 0.06 -15.80
CA PRO A 12 23.13 1.28 -15.01
C PRO A 12 24.32 2.12 -15.46
N PRO A 13 24.30 3.44 -15.21
CA PRO A 13 25.44 4.29 -15.48
C PRO A 13 26.71 3.69 -14.85
N ALA A 14 27.80 3.68 -15.62
CA ALA A 14 29.11 3.28 -15.11
C ALA A 14 29.38 4.02 -13.80
N GLY A 15 29.82 3.29 -12.78
CA GLY A 15 29.98 3.85 -11.45
C GLY A 15 28.84 3.53 -10.47
N ALA A 16 27.75 2.88 -10.85
CA ALA A 16 26.69 2.55 -9.88
C ALA A 16 27.22 1.67 -8.73
N ILE A 17 27.00 2.10 -7.48
CA ILE A 17 27.40 1.33 -6.31
C ILE A 17 26.32 0.27 -6.07
N SER A 18 26.75 -0.99 -6.05
CA SER A 18 25.90 -2.14 -5.75
C SER A 18 25.24 -2.01 -4.39
N PHE A 19 24.09 -2.67 -4.22
CA PHE A 19 23.35 -2.61 -2.97
C PHE A 19 24.17 -3.08 -1.76
N GLU A 20 24.94 -4.15 -1.91
CA GLU A 20 25.82 -4.63 -0.84
C GLU A 20 26.85 -3.56 -0.44
N GLY A 21 27.42 -2.85 -1.41
CA GLY A 21 28.28 -1.70 -1.15
C GLY A 21 27.59 -0.62 -0.33
N ILE A 22 26.37 -0.27 -0.70
CA ILE A 22 25.58 0.75 0.02
C ILE A 22 25.30 0.32 1.44
N ARG A 23 24.89 -0.93 1.64
CA ARG A 23 24.61 -1.50 2.96
C ARG A 23 25.87 -1.45 3.82
N LEU A 24 27.01 -1.87 3.28
CA LEU A 24 28.30 -1.86 3.97
C LEU A 24 28.74 -0.43 4.30
N ILE A 25 28.66 0.51 3.36
CA ILE A 25 29.02 1.92 3.57
C ILE A 25 28.11 2.54 4.64
N SER A 26 26.79 2.41 4.51
CA SER A 26 25.82 3.00 5.44
C SER A 26 25.94 2.41 6.84
N SER A 27 26.10 1.07 6.95
CA SER A 27 26.32 0.40 8.24
C SER A 27 27.62 0.88 8.89
N TRP A 28 28.71 0.92 8.12
CA TRP A 28 30.01 1.34 8.62
C TRP A 28 30.02 2.82 9.05
N ILE A 29 29.36 3.71 8.29
CA ILE A 29 29.16 5.12 8.66
C ILE A 29 28.37 5.22 9.98
N GLY A 30 27.26 4.48 10.09
CA GLY A 30 26.40 4.49 11.28
C GLY A 30 27.07 3.99 12.56
N GLN A 31 28.17 3.24 12.44
CA GLN A 31 28.97 2.77 13.56
C GLN A 31 30.07 3.76 14.00
N GLN A 32 30.30 4.83 13.24
CA GLN A 32 31.34 5.82 13.57
C GLN A 32 30.96 6.66 14.79
N ARG A 33 31.90 6.73 15.75
CA ARG A 33 31.77 7.58 16.94
C ARG A 33 32.40 8.94 16.68
N GLY A 34 31.63 10.01 16.86
CA GLY A 34 32.13 11.39 16.79
C GLY A 34 33.11 11.73 17.93
N THR A 35 33.10 10.95 19.01
CA THR A 35 34.07 11.02 20.12
C THR A 35 35.37 10.26 19.87
N SER A 36 35.52 9.58 18.73
CA SER A 36 36.78 8.93 18.39
C SER A 36 37.91 9.96 18.19
N PRO A 37 39.18 9.61 18.49
CA PRO A 37 40.29 10.56 18.41
C PRO A 37 40.42 11.26 17.05
N GLU A 38 40.20 10.53 15.95
CA GLU A 38 40.31 11.09 14.59
C GLU A 38 39.23 12.14 14.32
N TRP A 39 37.98 11.86 14.72
CA TRP A 39 36.87 12.80 14.56
C TRP A 39 36.99 14.02 15.48
N GLN A 40 37.45 13.84 16.72
CA GLN A 40 37.73 14.93 17.66
C GLN A 40 38.89 15.82 17.19
N ALA A 41 39.96 15.22 16.64
CA ALA A 41 41.07 15.98 16.07
C ALA A 41 40.63 16.82 14.86
N ALA A 42 39.76 16.27 14.00
CA ALA A 42 39.22 17.00 12.86
C ALA A 42 38.17 18.06 13.25
N ASN A 43 37.48 17.88 14.38
CA ASN A 43 36.35 18.70 14.84
C ASN A 43 36.45 19.01 16.34
N PRO A 44 37.44 19.81 16.77
CA PRO A 44 37.63 20.11 18.19
C PRO A 44 36.40 20.82 18.75
N GLY A 45 35.87 20.30 19.87
CA GLY A 45 34.68 20.83 20.53
C GLY A 45 33.36 20.26 20.03
N SER A 46 33.36 19.33 19.07
CA SER A 46 32.14 18.60 18.70
C SER A 46 31.71 17.65 19.82
N GLU A 47 30.51 17.84 20.36
CA GLU A 47 29.92 16.98 21.39
C GLU A 47 29.16 15.76 20.81
N ARG A 48 29.21 15.57 19.48
CA ARG A 48 28.46 14.49 18.82
C ARG A 48 29.01 13.12 19.19
N LEU A 49 28.13 12.27 19.75
CA LEU A 49 28.44 10.87 20.05
C LEU A 49 28.62 10.02 18.79
N TYR A 50 27.77 10.23 17.79
CA TYR A 50 27.75 9.46 16.53
C TYR A 50 27.74 10.37 15.31
N ILE A 51 28.26 9.84 14.20
CA ILE A 51 28.21 10.52 12.91
C ILE A 51 26.80 10.32 12.31
N PRO A 52 26.13 11.39 11.85
CA PRO A 52 24.84 11.26 11.19
C PRO A 52 24.92 10.32 9.98
N ARG A 53 23.88 9.53 9.71
CA ARG A 53 23.83 8.70 8.49
C ARG A 53 23.69 9.58 7.25
N LEU A 54 24.05 9.03 6.10
CA LEU A 54 23.66 9.64 4.83
C LEU A 54 22.14 9.50 4.65
N PRO A 55 21.48 10.44 3.94
CA PRO A 55 20.07 10.35 3.62
C PRO A 55 19.72 9.06 2.86
N ASP A 56 18.50 8.54 3.04
CA ASP A 56 18.06 7.32 2.36
C ASP A 56 17.97 7.49 0.83
N ASP A 57 17.75 8.74 0.38
CA ASP A 57 17.72 9.16 -1.03
C ASP A 57 19.09 9.60 -1.58
N TRP A 58 20.19 9.29 -0.86
CA TRP A 58 21.53 9.60 -1.33
C TRP A 58 21.82 8.97 -2.70
N GLN A 59 22.40 9.75 -3.62
CA GLN A 59 22.76 9.26 -4.95
C GLN A 59 24.00 8.35 -4.88
N TRP A 60 23.78 7.03 -4.78
CA TRP A 60 24.82 6.02 -4.66
C TRP A 60 25.46 5.61 -5.99
N VAL A 61 26.13 6.58 -6.61
CA VAL A 61 27.02 6.38 -7.75
C VAL A 61 28.44 6.82 -7.40
N TRP A 62 29.43 6.22 -8.04
CA TRP A 62 30.84 6.48 -7.77
C TRP A 62 31.19 7.92 -8.10
N GLU A 63 30.64 8.46 -9.19
CA GLU A 63 30.95 9.79 -9.69
C GLU A 63 29.69 10.46 -10.26
N THR A 64 29.50 11.75 -9.93
CA THR A 64 28.51 12.64 -10.58
C THR A 64 29.20 13.92 -11.03
N SER A 65 28.45 14.86 -11.62
CA SER A 65 28.91 16.23 -11.87
C SER A 65 29.41 16.95 -10.61
N ASP A 66 28.97 16.55 -9.42
CA ASP A 66 29.40 17.13 -8.12
C ASP A 66 30.67 16.49 -7.55
N GLY A 67 31.21 15.48 -8.23
CA GLY A 67 32.46 14.78 -7.93
C GLY A 67 32.25 13.33 -7.47
N LYS A 68 33.35 12.69 -7.07
CA LYS A 68 33.37 11.31 -6.57
C LYS A 68 32.59 11.15 -5.26
N LEU A 69 32.14 9.94 -4.95
CA LEU A 69 31.40 9.58 -3.73
C LEU A 69 32.01 10.23 -2.48
N THR A 70 33.31 10.05 -2.25
CA THR A 70 34.02 10.61 -1.08
C THR A 70 33.97 12.13 -1.02
N THR A 71 34.03 12.81 -2.17
CA THR A 71 33.92 14.27 -2.26
C THR A 71 32.51 14.73 -1.92
N ARG A 72 31.49 14.03 -2.40
CA ARG A 72 30.09 14.33 -2.12
C ARG A 72 29.76 14.09 -0.64
N VAL A 73 30.20 12.96 -0.07
CA VAL A 73 30.06 12.65 1.37
C VAL A 73 30.71 13.74 2.24
N ARG A 74 31.94 14.15 1.91
CA ARG A 74 32.63 15.25 2.59
C ARG A 74 31.84 16.56 2.54
N LYS A 75 31.34 16.92 1.34
CA LYS A 75 30.52 18.15 1.15
C LYS A 75 29.24 18.10 2.00
N PHE A 76 28.55 16.96 2.02
CA PHE A 76 27.33 16.77 2.82
C PHE A 76 27.58 16.99 4.31
N TYR A 77 28.57 16.31 4.90
CA TYR A 77 28.85 16.47 6.32
C TYR A 77 29.26 17.88 6.72
N TYR A 78 30.03 18.56 5.86
CA TYR A 78 30.41 19.93 6.10
C TYR A 78 29.22 20.89 6.00
N LYS A 79 28.39 20.76 4.96
CA LYS A 79 27.25 21.64 4.70
C LYS A 79 26.13 21.46 5.72
N GLU A 80 25.74 20.22 6.01
CA GLU A 80 24.58 19.92 6.85
C GLU A 80 24.90 19.94 8.35
N TYR A 81 26.15 19.66 8.73
CA TYR A 81 26.52 19.48 10.14
C TYR A 81 27.75 20.27 10.58
N GLY A 82 28.42 21.01 9.68
CA GLY A 82 29.68 21.69 10.00
C GLY A 82 30.85 20.75 10.28
N LEU A 83 30.75 19.47 9.89
CA LEU A 83 31.72 18.44 10.22
C LEU A 83 32.79 18.27 9.13
N LYS A 84 34.06 18.31 9.53
CA LYS A 84 35.22 17.92 8.73
C LYS A 84 35.44 16.42 8.85
N CYS A 85 35.29 15.68 7.75
CA CYS A 85 35.54 14.24 7.71
C CYS A 85 37.05 13.92 7.84
N PRO A 86 37.46 13.03 8.76
CA PRO A 86 38.84 12.53 8.81
C PRO A 86 39.28 11.87 7.49
N PRO A 87 40.58 11.93 7.13
CA PRO A 87 41.08 11.28 5.91
C PRO A 87 40.86 9.76 5.90
N SER A 88 41.11 9.08 7.03
CA SER A 88 40.84 7.65 7.24
C SER A 88 39.39 7.30 6.92
N PHE A 89 38.45 8.14 7.35
CA PHE A 89 37.03 7.93 7.11
C PHE A 89 36.71 7.98 5.61
N LEU A 90 37.19 9.01 4.90
CA LEU A 90 36.95 9.15 3.47
C LEU A 90 37.63 8.06 2.65
N THR A 91 38.81 7.60 3.07
CA THR A 91 39.50 6.46 2.46
C THR A 91 38.65 5.20 2.55
N GLN A 92 38.09 4.89 3.72
CA GLN A 92 37.27 3.68 3.89
C GLN A 92 35.96 3.74 3.10
N VAL A 93 35.28 4.90 3.07
CA VAL A 93 34.12 5.12 2.18
C VAL A 93 34.51 4.93 0.72
N GLY A 94 35.67 5.43 0.32
CA GLY A 94 36.19 5.29 -1.04
C GLY A 94 36.49 3.85 -1.43
N ASN A 95 37.10 3.08 -0.53
CA ASN A 95 37.40 1.66 -0.76
C ASN A 95 36.11 0.86 -0.90
N LEU A 96 35.20 0.96 0.07
CA LEU A 96 33.90 0.29 0.00
C LEU A 96 33.09 0.72 -1.23
N GLY A 97 33.12 2.01 -1.58
CA GLY A 97 32.48 2.51 -2.79
C GLY A 97 33.05 1.86 -4.04
N ARG A 98 34.38 1.81 -4.18
CA ARG A 98 35.06 1.27 -5.36
C ARG A 98 34.92 -0.24 -5.47
N ASP A 99 35.11 -0.97 -4.38
CA ASP A 99 35.02 -2.44 -4.35
C ASP A 99 33.63 -2.95 -4.72
N HIS A 100 32.63 -2.09 -4.60
CA HIS A 100 31.24 -2.37 -4.89
C HIS A 100 30.65 -1.53 -6.01
N THR A 101 31.47 -0.76 -6.72
CA THR A 101 31.05 -0.10 -7.95
C THR A 101 31.02 -1.16 -9.03
N ASN A 102 29.83 -1.49 -9.52
CA ASN A 102 29.70 -2.49 -10.58
C ASN A 102 30.05 -1.85 -11.90
N ASP A 103 30.99 -2.45 -12.63
CA ASP A 103 31.37 -1.97 -13.95
C ASP A 103 30.44 -2.52 -15.07
N ASP A 104 29.69 -3.63 -14.85
CA ASP A 104 28.96 -4.31 -15.94
C ASP A 104 27.63 -5.01 -15.57
N THR A 105 26.92 -4.61 -14.51
CA THR A 105 25.62 -5.27 -14.22
C THR A 105 24.59 -4.90 -15.28
N VAL A 106 24.05 -5.90 -15.98
CA VAL A 106 22.94 -5.75 -16.92
C VAL A 106 21.68 -6.29 -16.27
N TYR A 107 20.60 -5.52 -16.31
CA TYR A 107 19.27 -5.93 -15.86
C TYR A 107 18.37 -6.18 -17.06
N HIS A 108 17.70 -7.33 -17.08
CA HIS A 108 16.61 -7.63 -18.00
C HIS A 108 15.30 -7.60 -17.22
N PHE A 109 14.34 -6.79 -17.66
CA PHE A 109 13.05 -6.66 -16.96
C PHE A 109 11.89 -6.29 -17.88
N GLU A 110 10.67 -6.49 -17.42
CA GLU A 110 9.45 -6.04 -18.11
C GLU A 110 8.40 -5.56 -17.11
N PHE A 111 7.38 -4.85 -17.61
CA PHE A 111 6.21 -4.47 -16.84
C PHE A 111 4.99 -5.24 -17.35
N VAL A 112 4.26 -5.87 -16.45
CA VAL A 112 3.02 -6.62 -16.75
C VAL A 112 1.88 -6.10 -15.87
N ASN A 113 0.66 -6.21 -16.37
CA ASN A 113 -0.59 -5.94 -15.64
C ASN A 113 -1.46 -7.19 -15.46
N GLU A 114 -0.99 -8.35 -15.93
CA GLU A 114 -1.61 -9.66 -15.72
C GLU A 114 -0.78 -10.45 -14.71
N PHE A 115 -1.42 -11.01 -13.68
CA PHE A 115 -0.74 -11.60 -12.52
C PHE A 115 -0.90 -13.12 -12.40
N ASP A 116 -0.63 -13.83 -13.49
CA ASP A 116 -1.00 -15.24 -13.72
C ASP A 116 0.13 -16.27 -13.59
N TRP A 117 1.28 -15.90 -13.01
CA TRP A 117 2.43 -16.80 -12.81
C TRP A 117 2.40 -17.57 -11.48
N TYR A 118 3.24 -18.60 -11.35
CA TYR A 118 3.32 -19.44 -10.17
C TYR A 118 4.22 -18.85 -9.07
N PRO A 119 3.95 -19.15 -7.78
CA PRO A 119 4.78 -18.65 -6.68
C PRO A 119 6.23 -19.11 -6.84
N GLY A 120 7.17 -18.17 -6.82
CA GLY A 120 8.60 -18.42 -6.96
C GLY A 120 9.15 -18.18 -8.36
N ASP A 121 8.30 -18.06 -9.38
CA ASP A 121 8.74 -17.80 -10.77
C ASP A 121 9.56 -16.51 -10.89
N TYR A 122 9.42 -15.58 -9.94
CA TYR A 122 10.14 -14.30 -9.92
C TYR A 122 10.73 -13.98 -8.55
N GLY A 123 11.26 -15.00 -7.87
CA GLY A 123 11.92 -14.83 -6.57
C GLY A 123 10.97 -14.51 -5.41
N ASP A 124 9.66 -14.70 -5.62
CA ASP A 124 8.55 -14.35 -4.73
C ASP A 124 7.95 -15.55 -4.00
N SER A 125 8.71 -16.65 -3.85
CA SER A 125 8.23 -17.87 -3.18
C SER A 125 7.81 -17.67 -1.72
N GLY A 126 8.26 -16.59 -1.08
CA GLY A 126 7.87 -16.19 0.27
C GLY A 126 6.75 -15.14 0.34
N SER A 127 6.10 -14.81 -0.79
CA SER A 127 5.03 -13.82 -0.85
C SER A 127 3.70 -14.38 -0.33
N CYS A 128 3.05 -13.67 0.59
CA CYS A 128 1.74 -14.07 1.13
C CYS A 128 0.60 -13.91 0.10
N TYR A 129 0.78 -13.09 -0.94
CA TYR A 129 -0.20 -12.82 -2.00
C TYR A 129 -0.46 -14.01 -2.94
N TRP A 130 0.29 -15.11 -2.75
CA TRP A 130 0.15 -16.37 -3.49
C TRP A 130 -0.39 -17.48 -2.57
N GLY A 131 -0.69 -17.14 -1.31
CA GLY A 131 -1.23 -18.02 -0.30
C GLY A 131 -2.36 -17.33 0.45
N SER A 132 -2.12 -16.96 1.72
CA SER A 132 -3.16 -16.43 2.60
C SER A 132 -3.80 -15.11 2.14
N ASN A 133 -3.12 -14.35 1.28
CA ASN A 133 -3.57 -13.03 0.82
C ASN A 133 -3.76 -13.01 -0.71
N ALA A 134 -4.25 -14.10 -1.30
CA ALA A 134 -4.41 -14.24 -2.74
C ALA A 134 -5.18 -13.09 -3.40
N GLU A 135 -6.22 -12.57 -2.72
CA GLU A 135 -7.07 -11.45 -3.14
C GLU A 135 -6.30 -10.13 -3.30
N ALA A 136 -5.13 -9.98 -2.66
CA ALA A 136 -4.31 -8.78 -2.84
C ALA A 136 -3.86 -8.57 -4.30
N ARG A 137 -3.76 -9.64 -5.09
CA ARG A 137 -3.47 -9.54 -6.53
C ARG A 137 -4.66 -8.96 -7.31
N GLU A 138 -5.89 -9.25 -6.89
CA GLU A 138 -7.09 -8.67 -7.49
C GLU A 138 -7.18 -7.19 -7.14
N ILE A 139 -6.96 -6.81 -5.87
CA ILE A 139 -6.88 -5.39 -5.45
C ILE A 139 -5.86 -4.63 -6.32
N LEU A 140 -4.67 -5.20 -6.53
CA LEU A 140 -3.64 -4.59 -7.37
C LEU A 140 -4.11 -4.40 -8.81
N ALA A 141 -4.73 -5.43 -9.40
CA ALA A 141 -5.17 -5.40 -10.79
C ALA A 141 -6.29 -4.37 -10.99
N ASP A 142 -7.27 -4.36 -10.07
CA ASP A 142 -8.41 -3.44 -10.09
C ASP A 142 -7.98 -1.97 -9.93
N ASN A 143 -6.87 -1.73 -9.22
CA ASN A 143 -6.32 -0.39 -9.03
C ASN A 143 -5.22 -0.04 -10.05
N GLY A 144 -5.11 -0.78 -11.15
CA GLY A 144 -4.19 -0.47 -12.25
C GLY A 144 -2.71 -0.58 -11.88
N ALA A 145 -2.39 -1.31 -10.81
CA ALA A 145 -1.01 -1.60 -10.48
C ALA A 145 -0.38 -2.51 -11.52
N LEU A 146 0.95 -2.46 -11.59
CA LEU A 146 1.78 -3.26 -12.47
C LEU A 146 2.71 -4.13 -11.62
N ALA A 147 3.23 -5.20 -12.19
CA ALA A 147 4.42 -5.86 -11.71
C ALA A 147 5.62 -5.52 -12.59
N MET A 148 6.75 -5.20 -11.97
CA MET A 148 8.04 -5.12 -12.66
C MET A 148 8.77 -6.45 -12.44
N LEU A 149 8.91 -7.25 -13.49
CA LEU A 149 9.50 -8.59 -13.47
C LEU A 149 10.95 -8.53 -13.94
N PHE A 150 11.86 -9.25 -13.28
CA PHE A 150 13.28 -9.31 -13.64
C PHE A 150 13.70 -10.71 -14.02
N TYR A 151 14.70 -10.79 -14.89
CA TYR A 151 15.18 -12.03 -15.49
C TYR A 151 16.69 -12.10 -15.46
N ASP A 152 17.23 -13.31 -15.39
CA ASP A 152 18.64 -13.58 -15.64
C ASP A 152 18.96 -13.69 -17.14
N ASN A 153 20.20 -14.05 -17.46
CA ASN A 153 20.68 -14.20 -18.83
C ASN A 153 20.09 -15.42 -19.55
N GLU A 154 19.48 -16.35 -18.82
CA GLU A 154 18.81 -17.55 -19.36
C GLU A 154 17.30 -17.33 -19.53
N ASN A 155 16.82 -16.10 -19.30
CA ASN A 155 15.41 -15.71 -19.27
C ASN A 155 14.60 -16.36 -18.14
N ALA A 156 15.22 -16.89 -17.10
CA ALA A 156 14.50 -17.31 -15.90
C ALA A 156 14.13 -16.07 -15.07
N GLY A 157 12.92 -16.04 -14.51
CA GLY A 157 12.51 -14.96 -13.62
C GLY A 157 13.26 -15.04 -12.28
N ILE A 158 13.78 -13.91 -11.81
CA ILE A 158 14.65 -13.86 -10.63
C ILE A 158 14.20 -12.89 -9.55
N ALA A 159 13.38 -11.89 -9.90
CA ALA A 159 12.95 -10.85 -8.98
C ALA A 159 11.67 -10.16 -9.48
N ARG A 160 10.96 -9.51 -8.56
CA ARG A 160 9.79 -8.68 -8.87
C ARG A 160 9.59 -7.55 -7.89
N ALA A 161 8.83 -6.53 -8.28
CA ALA A 161 8.18 -5.60 -7.36
C ALA A 161 6.81 -5.19 -7.90
N TRP A 162 5.96 -4.67 -7.02
CA TRP A 162 4.73 -3.98 -7.41
C TRP A 162 5.03 -2.52 -7.73
N VAL A 163 4.38 -2.01 -8.77
CA VAL A 163 4.53 -0.64 -9.26
C VAL A 163 3.15 -0.04 -9.41
N VAL A 164 2.87 1.05 -8.71
CA VAL A 164 1.61 1.79 -8.80
C VAL A 164 1.86 3.06 -9.61
N PRO A 165 1.34 3.15 -10.84
CA PRO A 165 1.42 4.39 -11.62
C PRO A 165 0.62 5.50 -10.95
N MET A 166 1.22 6.67 -10.83
CA MET A 166 0.56 7.92 -10.46
C MET A 166 0.70 8.90 -11.63
N ASP A 167 0.01 10.05 -11.58
CA ASP A 167 0.04 11.03 -12.67
C ASP A 167 1.47 11.48 -13.04
N ASP A 168 2.31 11.76 -12.02
CA ASP A 168 3.64 12.36 -12.20
C ASP A 168 4.81 11.49 -11.67
N TYR A 169 4.50 10.38 -11.01
CA TYR A 169 5.50 9.50 -10.38
C TYR A 169 4.97 8.07 -10.29
N HIS A 170 5.78 7.16 -9.78
CA HIS A 170 5.38 5.78 -9.54
C HIS A 170 5.72 5.38 -8.11
N ILE A 171 4.95 4.50 -7.50
CA ILE A 171 5.26 3.91 -6.20
C ILE A 171 5.72 2.47 -6.41
N VAL A 172 6.91 2.14 -5.92
CA VAL A 172 7.50 0.79 -5.98
C VAL A 172 7.53 0.19 -4.59
N PHE A 173 6.94 -0.99 -4.41
CA PHE A 173 6.88 -1.66 -3.12
C PHE A 173 6.90 -3.19 -3.24
N ASN A 174 7.10 -3.87 -2.10
CA ASN A 174 7.18 -5.34 -2.01
C ASN A 174 8.11 -5.96 -3.05
N GLY A 175 9.36 -5.49 -3.12
CA GLY A 175 10.36 -6.11 -3.96
C GLY A 175 10.84 -7.45 -3.39
N TYR A 176 11.06 -8.43 -4.26
CA TYR A 176 11.58 -9.77 -3.95
C TYR A 176 12.69 -10.19 -4.91
N GLY A 177 13.40 -11.27 -4.57
CA GLY A 177 14.33 -11.98 -5.45
C GLY A 177 15.80 -11.50 -5.43
N PHE A 178 16.05 -10.21 -5.25
CA PHE A 178 17.42 -9.72 -5.11
C PHE A 178 17.93 -9.85 -3.66
N ALA A 179 19.20 -10.23 -3.49
CA ALA A 179 19.84 -10.24 -2.19
C ALA A 179 19.85 -8.83 -1.55
N GLY A 180 19.37 -8.72 -0.31
CA GLY A 180 19.31 -7.45 0.42
C GLY A 180 17.97 -6.73 0.31
N HIS A 181 17.96 -5.39 0.14
CA HIS A 181 16.72 -4.62 -0.03
C HIS A 181 16.26 -4.65 -1.50
N SER A 182 15.58 -5.73 -1.89
CA SER A 182 15.03 -5.92 -3.24
C SER A 182 14.24 -4.71 -3.75
N THR A 183 13.32 -4.15 -2.96
CA THR A 183 12.51 -2.99 -3.37
C THR A 183 13.36 -1.78 -3.76
N LEU A 184 14.45 -1.51 -3.05
CA LEU A 184 15.36 -0.40 -3.35
C LEU A 184 16.10 -0.63 -4.67
N ILE A 185 16.60 -1.86 -4.89
CA ILE A 185 17.30 -2.22 -6.14
C ILE A 185 16.37 -1.98 -7.32
N ILE A 186 15.13 -2.45 -7.22
CA ILE A 186 14.14 -2.35 -8.28
C ILE A 186 13.73 -0.89 -8.51
N ALA A 187 13.45 -0.13 -7.46
CA ALA A 187 13.16 1.30 -7.57
C ALA A 187 14.29 2.09 -8.25
N ARG A 188 15.56 1.71 -8.01
CA ARG A 188 16.71 2.31 -8.68
C ARG A 188 16.82 1.92 -10.15
N VAL A 189 16.63 0.65 -10.49
CA VAL A 189 16.60 0.22 -11.90
C VAL A 189 15.52 1.01 -12.64
N MET A 190 14.34 1.12 -12.04
CA MET A 190 13.24 1.90 -12.59
C MET A 190 13.59 3.39 -12.72
N SER A 191 14.25 3.99 -11.73
CA SER A 191 14.64 5.40 -11.80
C SER A 191 15.63 5.67 -12.94
N PHE A 192 16.59 4.76 -13.15
CA PHE A 192 17.52 4.85 -14.29
C PHE A 192 16.80 4.67 -15.62
N HIS A 193 15.91 3.69 -15.73
CA HIS A 193 15.13 3.44 -16.94
C HIS A 193 14.28 4.66 -17.34
N LEU A 194 13.66 5.32 -16.36
CA LEU A 194 12.82 6.49 -16.59
C LEU A 194 13.59 7.82 -16.60
N ASN A 195 14.91 7.79 -16.37
CA ASN A 195 15.76 8.97 -16.23
C ASN A 195 15.23 9.97 -15.17
N VAL A 196 14.90 9.46 -13.99
CA VAL A 196 14.38 10.19 -12.83
C VAL A 196 15.12 9.79 -11.55
N THR A 197 14.72 10.34 -10.40
CA THR A 197 15.24 9.93 -9.09
C THR A 197 14.22 9.08 -8.33
N TYR A 198 14.61 8.59 -7.16
CA TYR A 198 13.73 7.87 -6.26
C TYR A 198 13.92 8.34 -4.82
N LYS A 199 12.92 8.10 -3.97
CA LYS A 199 12.95 8.46 -2.55
C LYS A 199 12.13 7.45 -1.74
N SER A 200 12.65 7.08 -0.57
CA SER A 200 11.93 6.22 0.39
C SER A 200 10.73 6.95 1.00
N ILE A 201 9.60 6.25 1.12
CA ILE A 201 8.38 6.75 1.77
C ILE A 201 7.75 5.66 2.65
N SER A 202 6.98 6.09 3.65
CA SER A 202 6.11 5.18 4.40
C SER A 202 4.86 4.85 3.57
N LEU A 203 4.46 3.59 3.57
CA LEU A 203 3.31 3.11 2.82
C LEU A 203 2.28 2.45 3.73
N ARG A 204 1.01 2.72 3.44
CA ARG A 204 -0.16 2.18 4.13
C ARG A 204 -1.27 1.88 3.12
N ASN A 205 -2.22 1.06 3.54
CA ASN A 205 -3.52 0.88 2.92
C ASN A 205 -4.58 0.96 4.01
N ASN A 206 -5.48 1.94 3.91
CA ASN A 206 -6.51 2.23 4.91
C ASN A 206 -5.93 2.41 6.33
N GLY A 207 -4.85 3.18 6.43
CA GLY A 207 -4.21 3.55 7.70
C GLY A 207 -3.23 2.53 8.27
N THR A 208 -3.13 1.32 7.72
CA THR A 208 -2.23 0.25 8.19
C THR A 208 -1.31 -0.31 7.10
N SER A 209 -0.20 -0.95 7.48
CA SER A 209 0.69 -1.69 6.55
C SER A 209 0.47 -3.21 6.60
N ASP A 210 -0.33 -3.68 7.56
CA ASP A 210 -0.81 -5.05 7.64
C ASP A 210 -2.25 -5.13 7.11
N GLY A 211 -2.73 -6.33 6.78
CA GLY A 211 -4.05 -6.53 6.16
C GLY A 211 -3.95 -7.23 4.81
N MET A 212 -5.02 -7.12 4.01
CA MET A 212 -5.12 -7.82 2.73
C MET A 212 -4.01 -7.38 1.76
N LEU A 213 -3.95 -6.07 1.48
CA LEU A 213 -2.80 -5.46 0.81
C LEU A 213 -1.63 -5.33 1.79
N TRP A 214 -0.96 -6.45 2.07
CA TRP A 214 0.21 -6.50 2.93
C TRP A 214 1.37 -5.69 2.34
N ILE A 215 1.95 -4.75 3.09
CA ILE A 215 3.08 -3.92 2.64
C ILE A 215 4.31 -4.24 3.49
N ASN A 216 5.32 -4.85 2.86
CA ASN A 216 6.54 -5.32 3.52
C ASN A 216 7.28 -4.17 4.22
N GLY A 217 7.23 -4.21 5.55
CA GLY A 217 7.86 -3.20 6.41
C GLY A 217 7.21 -1.82 6.35
N GLY A 218 5.99 -1.70 5.81
CA GLY A 218 5.26 -0.42 5.72
C GLY A 218 6.02 0.66 4.96
N SER A 219 6.82 0.26 3.97
CA SER A 219 7.71 1.16 3.24
C SER A 219 7.77 0.81 1.76
N GLY A 220 8.07 1.82 0.95
CA GLY A 220 8.36 1.68 -0.48
C GLY A 220 9.12 2.89 -0.99
N TYR A 221 9.14 3.06 -2.30
CA TYR A 221 9.87 4.14 -2.94
C TYR A 221 8.99 4.84 -3.95
N VAL A 222 8.96 6.17 -3.91
CA VAL A 222 8.47 6.98 -5.03
C VAL A 222 9.59 7.13 -6.06
N VAL A 223 9.26 6.98 -7.35
CA VAL A 223 10.16 7.11 -8.48
C VAL A 223 9.59 8.18 -9.41
N GLY A 224 10.28 9.31 -9.54
CA GLY A 224 9.77 10.50 -10.24
C GLY A 224 10.76 11.66 -10.25
N GLN A 225 10.37 12.79 -10.86
CA GLN A 225 11.20 14.00 -10.91
C GLN A 225 11.49 14.52 -9.49
N SER A 226 12.73 14.98 -9.27
CA SER A 226 13.23 15.28 -7.92
C SER A 226 12.41 16.35 -7.20
N ASP A 227 12.03 17.39 -7.91
CA ASP A 227 11.22 18.51 -7.43
C ASP A 227 9.80 18.06 -7.04
N LEU A 228 9.23 17.10 -7.77
CA LEU A 228 7.89 16.57 -7.50
C LEU A 228 7.88 15.64 -6.28
N ILE A 229 8.89 14.79 -6.12
CA ILE A 229 8.86 13.74 -5.08
C ILE A 229 9.50 14.14 -3.75
N THR A 230 10.25 15.25 -3.70
CA THR A 230 10.96 15.67 -2.46
C THR A 230 9.99 15.93 -1.30
N GLY A 231 8.78 16.39 -1.56
CA GLY A 231 7.75 16.65 -0.53
C GLY A 231 7.07 15.38 0.01
N ILE A 232 7.08 14.28 -0.75
CA ILE A 232 6.32 13.07 -0.41
C ILE A 232 7.05 12.31 0.69
N ARG A 233 6.37 12.05 1.81
CA ARG A 233 6.91 11.32 2.97
C ARG A 233 6.17 10.02 3.23
N SER A 234 4.90 9.99 2.90
CA SER A 234 4.02 8.85 3.07
C SER A 234 2.98 8.82 1.97
N TYR A 235 2.44 7.63 1.71
CA TYR A 235 1.28 7.44 0.86
C TYR A 235 0.37 6.37 1.48
N ASP A 236 -0.93 6.64 1.49
CA ASP A 236 -1.97 5.67 1.88
C ASP A 236 -2.77 5.34 0.63
N PHE A 237 -2.85 4.06 0.28
CA PHE A 237 -3.51 3.62 -0.95
C PHE A 237 -5.02 3.81 -0.93
N GLU A 238 -5.64 3.68 0.26
CA GLU A 238 -7.10 3.73 0.42
C GLU A 238 -7.84 2.74 -0.52
N TRP A 239 -7.21 1.59 -0.79
CA TRP A 239 -7.76 0.54 -1.65
C TRP A 239 -8.54 -0.46 -0.81
N TYR A 240 -9.80 -0.63 -1.15
CA TYR A 240 -10.69 -1.57 -0.49
C TYR A 240 -10.60 -2.94 -1.14
N THR A 241 -10.65 -3.99 -0.31
CA THR A 241 -10.84 -5.35 -0.78
C THR A 241 -12.27 -5.49 -1.30
N SER A 242 -12.45 -6.21 -2.41
CA SER A 242 -13.78 -6.73 -2.75
C SER A 242 -14.27 -7.58 -1.57
N MET A 243 -15.47 -7.29 -1.08
CA MET A 243 -16.11 -8.09 -0.02
C MET A 243 -17.00 -9.20 -0.60
N GLY A 244 -16.93 -9.42 -1.92
CA GLY A 244 -17.76 -10.37 -2.67
C GLY A 244 -18.54 -9.70 -3.79
N SER A 245 -19.40 -10.48 -4.45
CA SER A 245 -20.33 -10.02 -5.47
C SER A 245 -21.76 -9.99 -4.93
N CYS A 246 -22.54 -8.97 -5.28
CA CYS A 246 -23.95 -8.90 -4.96
C CYS A 246 -24.69 -10.09 -5.57
N ASN A 247 -25.43 -10.84 -4.74
CA ASN A 247 -26.17 -12.01 -5.15
C ASN A 247 -27.32 -11.70 -6.13
N ASN A 248 -27.81 -10.46 -6.15
CA ASN A 248 -28.85 -10.02 -7.09
C ASN A 248 -28.28 -9.54 -8.43
N CYS A 249 -27.44 -8.50 -8.43
CA CYS A 249 -26.96 -7.88 -9.67
C CYS A 249 -25.62 -8.43 -10.18
N GLY A 250 -24.88 -9.16 -9.36
CA GLY A 250 -23.54 -9.66 -9.68
C GLY A 250 -22.42 -8.62 -9.53
N ASP A 251 -22.75 -7.36 -9.22
CA ASP A 251 -21.74 -6.29 -9.06
C ASP A 251 -20.82 -6.58 -7.88
N THR A 252 -19.54 -6.24 -8.03
CA THR A 252 -18.56 -6.30 -6.95
C THR A 252 -18.93 -5.33 -5.84
N ILE A 253 -19.01 -5.83 -4.61
CA ILE A 253 -19.21 -5.03 -3.40
C ILE A 253 -17.83 -4.60 -2.89
N VAL A 254 -17.63 -3.30 -2.76
CA VAL A 254 -16.34 -2.70 -2.40
C VAL A 254 -16.44 -2.14 -0.99
N GLY A 255 -15.70 -2.72 -0.05
CA GLY A 255 -15.73 -2.30 1.35
C GLY A 255 -16.91 -2.86 2.17
N GLU A 256 -16.74 -2.85 3.49
CA GLU A 256 -17.71 -3.46 4.42
C GLU A 256 -19.01 -2.65 4.52
N ASP A 257 -18.94 -1.33 4.34
CA ASP A 257 -20.10 -0.42 4.45
C ASP A 257 -21.13 -0.63 3.32
N ASP A 258 -20.69 -1.21 2.20
CA ASP A 258 -21.54 -1.51 1.04
C ASP A 258 -22.02 -2.98 1.01
N LEU A 259 -21.61 -3.79 2.00
CA LEU A 259 -21.96 -5.20 2.14
C LEU A 259 -23.14 -5.40 3.09
N TYR A 260 -24.30 -5.73 2.52
CA TYR A 260 -25.49 -6.07 3.29
C TYR A 260 -25.84 -7.55 3.15
N HIS A 261 -26.46 -8.14 4.17
CA HIS A 261 -26.88 -9.55 4.15
C HIS A 261 -28.40 -9.66 4.13
N GLY A 262 -28.92 -10.38 3.14
CA GLY A 262 -30.34 -10.68 3.01
C GLY A 262 -30.83 -11.70 4.05
N PRO A 263 -32.13 -12.01 4.09
CA PRO A 263 -32.70 -13.05 4.96
C PRO A 263 -32.17 -14.46 4.64
N ASP A 264 -31.58 -14.63 3.46
CA ASP A 264 -30.92 -15.84 2.96
C ASP A 264 -29.43 -15.91 3.34
N ASP A 265 -28.93 -14.94 4.10
CA ASP A 265 -27.51 -14.80 4.50
C ASP A 265 -26.56 -14.61 3.31
N MET A 266 -27.08 -14.19 2.14
CA MET A 266 -26.28 -13.88 0.96
C MET A 266 -25.90 -12.41 0.91
N PRO A 267 -24.76 -12.06 0.29
CA PRO A 267 -24.28 -10.67 0.20
C PRO A 267 -25.04 -9.88 -0.88
N TYR A 268 -25.41 -8.64 -0.59
CA TYR A 268 -26.07 -7.71 -1.50
C TYR A 268 -25.41 -6.34 -1.43
N CYS A 269 -25.29 -5.66 -2.58
CA CYS A 269 -24.92 -4.26 -2.59
C CYS A 269 -26.04 -3.42 -1.97
N GLN A 270 -25.71 -2.24 -1.46
CA GLN A 270 -26.67 -1.33 -0.82
C GLN A 270 -27.95 -1.10 -1.65
N TYR A 271 -27.80 -0.91 -2.97
CA TYR A 271 -28.94 -0.65 -3.85
C TYR A 271 -29.89 -1.85 -3.92
N CYS A 272 -29.37 -3.04 -4.26
CA CYS A 272 -30.18 -4.25 -4.33
C CYS A 272 -30.76 -4.61 -2.96
N PHE A 273 -30.03 -4.28 -1.88
CA PHE A 273 -30.52 -4.53 -0.54
C PHE A 273 -31.80 -3.75 -0.24
N TYR A 274 -31.79 -2.43 -0.44
CA TYR A 274 -32.97 -1.59 -0.17
C TYR A 274 -34.07 -1.70 -1.23
N GLU A 275 -33.79 -2.29 -2.39
CA GLU A 275 -34.81 -2.64 -3.39
C GLU A 275 -35.60 -3.90 -2.98
N LEU A 276 -34.91 -4.89 -2.38
CA LEU A 276 -35.46 -6.21 -2.11
C LEU A 276 -35.83 -6.45 -0.65
N PHE A 277 -35.21 -5.73 0.28
CA PHE A 277 -35.28 -5.98 1.71
C PHE A 277 -35.50 -4.69 2.51
N ASP A 278 -35.98 -4.86 3.74
CA ASP A 278 -35.92 -3.83 4.78
C ASP A 278 -35.86 -4.50 6.17
N TYR A 279 -35.71 -3.69 7.21
CA TYR A 279 -35.65 -4.12 8.59
C TYR A 279 -37.02 -4.04 9.27
N CYS A 280 -37.40 -5.10 9.98
CA CYS A 280 -38.57 -5.02 10.86
C CYS A 280 -38.27 -4.07 12.03
N SER A 281 -39.08 -3.02 12.18
CA SER A 281 -38.94 -1.97 13.20
C SER A 281 -39.08 -2.50 14.64
N GLN A 282 -39.62 -3.71 14.83
CA GLN A 282 -39.80 -4.31 16.14
C GLN A 282 -38.70 -5.30 16.53
N CYS A 283 -38.25 -6.17 15.62
CA CYS A 283 -37.21 -7.17 15.94
C CYS A 283 -35.82 -6.82 15.40
N GLY A 284 -35.71 -5.86 14.48
CA GLY A 284 -34.46 -5.49 13.80
C GLY A 284 -33.99 -6.50 12.75
N GLY A 285 -34.74 -7.58 12.50
CA GLY A 285 -34.38 -8.59 11.50
C GLY A 285 -34.58 -8.07 10.08
N THR A 286 -33.71 -8.52 9.16
CA THR A 286 -33.85 -8.32 7.71
C THR A 286 -34.95 -9.24 7.17
N HIS A 287 -35.85 -8.70 6.36
CA HIS A 287 -36.90 -9.45 5.69
C HIS A 287 -37.05 -9.00 4.24
N TRP A 288 -37.61 -9.87 3.38
CA TRP A 288 -38.06 -9.45 2.05
C TRP A 288 -39.08 -8.33 2.18
N LEU A 289 -38.94 -7.30 1.35
CA LEU A 289 -39.82 -6.13 1.38
C LEU A 289 -41.29 -6.54 1.14
N GLU A 290 -41.53 -7.56 0.32
CA GLU A 290 -42.86 -8.12 0.06
C GLU A 290 -43.48 -8.86 1.26
N ASP A 291 -42.67 -9.33 2.21
CA ASP A 291 -43.12 -10.04 3.42
C ASP A 291 -43.35 -9.08 4.61
N LEU A 292 -43.07 -7.78 4.44
CA LEU A 292 -43.23 -6.77 5.47
C LEU A 292 -44.60 -6.08 5.35
N ARG A 293 -45.19 -5.78 6.52
CA ARG A 293 -46.40 -4.96 6.63
C ARG A 293 -46.04 -3.54 6.99
N THR A 294 -46.53 -2.56 6.24
CA THR A 294 -46.43 -1.14 6.60
C THR A 294 -47.53 -0.79 7.59
N VAL A 295 -47.13 -0.28 8.76
CA VAL A 295 -48.02 0.14 9.84
C VAL A 295 -47.50 1.47 10.39
N ASP A 296 -48.20 2.56 10.11
CA ASP A 296 -47.85 3.92 10.58
C ASP A 296 -46.42 4.32 10.14
N ASP A 297 -46.14 4.19 8.84
CA ASP A 297 -44.85 4.44 8.17
C ASP A 297 -43.66 3.60 8.67
N GLU A 298 -43.91 2.57 9.47
CA GLU A 298 -42.90 1.61 9.95
C GLU A 298 -43.17 0.21 9.35
N TYR A 299 -42.11 -0.57 9.11
CA TYR A 299 -42.23 -1.94 8.60
C TYR A 299 -42.22 -2.98 9.73
N TYR A 300 -43.16 -3.92 9.69
CA TYR A 300 -43.25 -5.01 10.65
C TYR A 300 -43.31 -6.36 9.92
N CYS A 301 -42.47 -7.31 10.32
CA CYS A 301 -42.63 -8.69 9.86
C CYS A 301 -43.93 -9.28 10.40
N ASP A 302 -44.47 -10.28 9.71
CA ASP A 302 -45.75 -10.91 10.02
C ASP A 302 -45.86 -11.35 11.50
N TRP A 303 -44.81 -11.95 12.04
CA TRP A 303 -44.79 -12.40 13.43
C TRP A 303 -44.88 -11.23 14.42
N CYS A 304 -44.09 -10.17 14.21
CA CYS A 304 -44.11 -8.99 15.06
C CYS A 304 -45.45 -8.25 14.94
N CYS A 305 -45.98 -8.12 13.73
CA CYS A 305 -47.24 -7.44 13.48
C CYS A 305 -48.41 -8.15 14.19
N ASN A 306 -48.50 -9.48 14.08
CA ASN A 306 -49.55 -10.25 14.75
C ASN A 306 -49.53 -10.15 16.28
N ARG A 307 -48.37 -9.86 16.88
CA ARG A 307 -48.19 -9.76 18.33
C ARG A 307 -48.27 -8.33 18.86
N HIS A 308 -47.86 -7.35 18.05
CA HIS A 308 -47.63 -5.98 18.48
C HIS A 308 -48.43 -4.94 17.70
N CYS A 309 -49.32 -5.38 16.80
CA CYS A 309 -50.28 -4.53 16.13
C CYS A 309 -51.71 -4.99 16.42
N VAL A 310 -52.63 -4.04 16.46
CA VAL A 310 -54.06 -4.28 16.64
C VAL A 310 -54.83 -3.49 15.57
N PRO A 311 -55.93 -4.03 15.02
CA PRO A 311 -56.75 -3.29 14.08
C PRO A 311 -57.53 -2.20 14.81
N CYS A 312 -57.61 -1.01 14.22
CA CYS A 312 -58.48 0.05 14.71
C CYS A 312 -59.94 -0.38 14.58
N SER A 313 -60.71 -0.26 15.66
CA SER A 313 -62.13 -0.66 15.70
C SER A 313 -63.02 0.19 14.80
N LYS A 314 -62.54 1.35 14.31
CA LYS A 314 -63.27 2.24 13.41
C LYS A 314 -62.89 2.08 11.93
N CYS A 315 -61.59 2.08 11.59
CA CYS A 315 -61.15 1.99 10.19
C CYS A 315 -60.61 0.61 9.78
N GLY A 316 -60.31 -0.28 10.74
CA GLY A 316 -59.74 -1.61 10.47
C GLY A 316 -58.23 -1.60 10.18
N GLU A 317 -57.61 -0.43 9.98
CA GLU A 317 -56.17 -0.31 9.77
C GLU A 317 -55.39 -0.78 11.00
N LEU A 318 -54.27 -1.46 10.76
CA LEU A 318 -53.39 -1.89 11.82
C LEU A 318 -52.71 -0.67 12.45
N VAL A 319 -52.58 -0.69 13.76
CA VAL A 319 -51.77 0.28 14.52
C VAL A 319 -50.88 -0.45 15.51
N PRO A 320 -49.67 0.06 15.82
CA PRO A 320 -48.85 -0.53 16.86
C PRO A 320 -49.57 -0.44 18.20
N THR A 321 -49.64 -1.52 18.97
CA THR A 321 -50.37 -1.56 20.26
C THR A 321 -49.91 -0.45 21.21
N ARG A 322 -48.63 -0.06 21.14
CA ARG A 322 -48.04 1.05 21.92
C ARG A 322 -48.58 2.45 21.56
N ARG A 323 -49.12 2.62 20.35
CA ARG A 323 -49.70 3.88 19.83
C ARG A 323 -51.23 3.85 19.79
N ALA A 324 -51.84 2.69 20.02
CA ALA A 324 -53.29 2.54 20.02
C ALA A 324 -53.91 3.12 21.30
N THR A 325 -55.03 3.83 21.17
CA THR A 325 -55.83 4.26 22.32
C THR A 325 -56.91 3.21 22.61
N GLU A 326 -57.00 2.73 23.85
CA GLU A 326 -58.03 1.76 24.25
C GLU A 326 -59.23 2.48 24.90
N ARG A 327 -60.45 2.22 24.41
CA ARG A 327 -61.71 2.69 25.01
C ARG A 327 -62.73 1.56 24.97
N GLU A 328 -63.31 1.22 26.13
CA GLU A 328 -64.33 0.17 26.26
C GLU A 328 -63.91 -1.20 25.69
N GLY A 329 -62.61 -1.55 25.78
CA GLY A 329 -62.06 -2.80 25.23
C GLY A 329 -61.82 -2.78 23.72
N HIS A 330 -61.96 -1.62 23.08
CA HIS A 330 -61.70 -1.40 21.67
C HIS A 330 -60.45 -0.53 21.46
N HIS A 331 -59.62 -0.86 20.48
CA HIS A 331 -58.43 -0.09 20.11
C HIS A 331 -58.72 0.88 18.96
N TYR A 332 -58.21 2.10 19.06
CA TYR A 332 -58.38 3.18 18.08
C TYR A 332 -57.03 3.74 17.62
N CYS A 333 -56.90 4.05 16.33
CA CYS A 333 -55.75 4.78 15.80
C CYS A 333 -55.79 6.26 16.24
N HIS A 334 -54.68 6.98 16.07
CA HIS A 334 -54.55 8.37 16.54
C HIS A 334 -55.61 9.31 15.93
N GLU A 335 -55.98 9.12 14.66
CA GLU A 335 -57.04 9.89 13.98
C GLU A 335 -58.44 9.65 14.56
N HIS A 336 -58.62 8.55 15.28
CA HIS A 336 -59.90 8.10 15.85
C HIS A 336 -59.90 8.04 17.37
N SER A 337 -58.82 8.52 17.99
CA SER A 337 -58.52 8.38 19.42
C SER A 337 -59.34 9.23 20.37
#